data_AF-A0AAD8CYH5-F1
#
_entry.id   AF-A0AAD8CYH5-F1
#
_cell.length_a   1.000
_cell.length_b   1.000
_cell.length_c   1.000
_cell.angle_alpha   90.00
_cell.angle_beta   90.00
_cell.angle_gamma   90.00
#
_symmetry.space_group_name_H-M   'P 1'
#
loop_
_entity.id
_entity.type
_entity.pdbx_description
1 polymer ?
#
loop_
_entity_poly.entity_id
_entity_poly.type
_entity_poly.pdbx_seq_one_letter_code
_entity_poly.pdbx_strand_id
1 'polypeptide(L)'
;MSASKELLQLDLYALLGVEDGAAPKKIKKAYRQKALTCHPDKNPDNPKAAELFHQLSQALEVLTDTAARAAYDQVRKAKKLAEERTRKLDDKRKKIKLDLEARERQAQAHNLEEEEIKITRTLEEEVKEGSRQLQEEQRLIKEQIQREREVGTGGGHRPPGTQHGMKSDSNVTPKLKLKWKSKKDDETNGGYSHDVLLGLLHKYGEVLNVLVSTKKTGSAVAEFATVKAAELAFKNEHGLTSNPLKISWLEGRPAPAPSHLSGTSTQGSVCMARDYESVVMMRMRQAAERQRLIEEMQKEDEEDART
;
A
#
# COMPACT_ATOMS: atom_id res chain seq x y z
N MET A 1 49.08 -25.56 6.83
CA MET A 1 48.98 -24.19 6.29
C MET A 1 47.89 -23.32 6.96
N SER A 2 46.89 -23.88 7.68
CA SER A 2 45.84 -23.06 8.34
C SER A 2 46.33 -22.25 9.55
N ALA A 3 47.08 -22.88 10.47
CA ALA A 3 47.51 -22.24 11.72
C ALA A 3 48.37 -20.97 11.50
N SER A 4 49.26 -20.96 10.51
CA SER A 4 50.10 -19.78 10.22
C SER A 4 49.30 -18.60 9.65
N LYS A 5 48.18 -18.87 8.97
CA LYS A 5 47.29 -17.82 8.43
C LYS A 5 46.44 -17.21 9.54
N GLU A 6 45.99 -18.03 10.49
CA GLU A 6 45.24 -17.59 11.67
C GLU A 6 46.08 -16.66 12.56
N LEU A 7 47.37 -16.95 12.73
CA LEU A 7 48.30 -16.08 13.47
C LEU A 7 48.48 -14.68 12.85
N LEU A 8 48.38 -14.56 11.52
CA LEU A 8 48.44 -13.27 10.83
C LEU A 8 47.13 -12.47 10.94
N GLN A 9 46.02 -13.15 11.27
CA GLN A 9 44.72 -12.51 11.51
C GLN A 9 44.57 -12.06 12.96
N LEU A 10 45.17 -12.78 13.90
CA LEU A 10 45.13 -12.49 15.34
C LEU A 10 46.18 -11.45 15.75
N ASP A 11 45.84 -10.67 16.78
CA ASP A 11 46.77 -9.73 17.40
C ASP A 11 47.61 -10.44 18.48
N LEU A 12 48.84 -10.80 18.14
CA LEU A 12 49.76 -11.55 19.01
C LEU A 12 50.18 -10.75 20.24
N TYR A 13 50.23 -9.41 20.13
CA TYR A 13 50.54 -8.52 21.25
C TYR A 13 49.37 -8.46 22.23
N ALA A 14 48.15 -8.32 21.72
CA ALA A 14 46.93 -8.37 22.53
C ALA A 14 46.75 -9.75 23.20
N LEU A 15 47.05 -10.84 22.49
CA LEU A 15 46.98 -12.20 23.02
C LEU A 15 47.92 -12.39 24.21
N LEU A 16 49.12 -11.82 24.17
CA LEU A 16 50.05 -11.83 25.31
C LEU A 16 49.78 -10.72 26.33
N GLY A 17 48.92 -9.75 26.03
CA GLY A 17 48.60 -8.61 26.90
C GLY A 17 49.78 -7.65 27.04
N VAL A 18 50.54 -7.46 25.97
CA VAL A 18 51.70 -6.57 25.91
C VAL A 18 51.47 -5.48 24.86
N GLU A 19 52.14 -4.34 25.01
CA GLU A 19 52.09 -3.26 24.03
C GLU A 19 52.87 -3.59 22.75
N ASP A 20 52.43 -2.97 21.66
CA ASP A 20 53.12 -2.95 20.38
C ASP A 20 54.54 -2.40 20.57
N GLY A 21 55.57 -3.21 20.31
CA GLY A 21 56.96 -2.80 20.52
C GLY A 21 57.58 -3.24 21.85
N ALA A 22 56.88 -4.03 22.69
CA ALA A 22 57.44 -4.55 23.93
C ALA A 22 58.78 -5.29 23.72
N ALA A 23 59.71 -5.10 24.68
CA ALA A 23 61.00 -5.78 24.69
C ALA A 23 60.82 -7.32 24.82
N PRO A 24 61.70 -8.14 24.22
CA PRO A 24 61.56 -9.61 24.25
C PRO A 24 61.55 -10.18 25.68
N LYS A 25 62.21 -9.51 26.64
CA LYS A 25 62.15 -9.86 28.07
C LYS A 25 60.73 -9.71 28.65
N LYS A 26 59.99 -8.66 28.28
CA LYS A 26 58.61 -8.39 28.71
C LYS A 26 57.66 -9.42 28.10
N ILE A 27 57.86 -9.76 26.83
CA ILE A 27 57.09 -10.79 26.09
C ILE A 27 57.25 -12.16 26.74
N LYS A 28 58.49 -12.61 27.02
CA LYS A 28 58.76 -13.87 27.73
C LYS A 28 58.16 -13.90 29.14
N LYS A 29 58.17 -12.77 29.85
CA LYS A 29 57.56 -12.66 31.19
C LYS A 29 56.04 -12.80 31.12
N ALA A 30 55.39 -12.08 30.19
CA ALA A 30 53.94 -12.12 29.99
C ALA A 30 53.46 -13.51 29.56
N TYR A 31 54.20 -14.16 28.65
CA TYR A 31 53.93 -15.55 28.26
C TYR A 31 53.94 -16.48 29.48
N ARG A 32 54.99 -16.45 30.31
CA ARG A 32 55.06 -17.31 31.50
C ARG A 32 53.88 -17.12 32.45
N GLN A 33 53.44 -15.87 32.65
CA GLN A 33 52.28 -15.59 33.50
C GLN A 33 50.99 -16.16 32.90
N LYS A 34 50.73 -15.91 31.62
CA LYS A 34 49.52 -16.42 30.95
C LYS A 34 49.53 -17.95 30.77
N ALA A 35 50.69 -18.53 30.46
CA ALA A 35 50.87 -19.96 30.32
C ALA A 35 50.57 -20.73 31.61
N LEU A 36 50.91 -20.17 32.77
CA LEU A 36 50.56 -20.76 34.07
C LEU A 36 49.05 -20.75 34.33
N THR A 37 48.35 -19.69 33.93
CA THR A 37 46.90 -19.56 34.06
C THR A 37 46.16 -20.48 33.09
N CYS A 38 46.65 -20.60 31.86
CA CYS A 38 46.02 -21.40 30.79
C CYS A 38 46.62 -22.81 30.65
N HIS A 39 47.38 -23.30 31.63
CA HIS A 39 48.03 -24.61 31.52
C HIS A 39 46.98 -25.74 31.47
N PRO A 40 47.07 -26.69 30.53
CA PRO A 40 46.08 -27.76 30.37
C PRO A 40 46.01 -28.68 31.61
N ASP A 41 47.14 -28.93 32.29
CA ASP A 41 47.20 -29.72 33.53
C ASP A 41 46.46 -29.07 34.71
N LYS A 42 46.40 -27.73 34.76
CA LYS A 42 45.66 -27.00 35.82
C LYS A 42 44.19 -26.78 35.47
N ASN A 43 43.83 -26.95 34.19
CA ASN A 43 42.48 -26.73 33.67
C ASN A 43 42.04 -27.93 32.81
N PRO A 44 42.01 -29.16 33.37
CA PRO A 44 41.67 -30.36 32.60
C PRO A 44 40.25 -30.33 32.04
N ASP A 45 39.34 -29.60 32.67
CA ASP A 45 37.93 -29.51 32.28
C ASP A 45 37.65 -28.49 31.16
N ASN A 46 38.65 -27.69 30.76
CA ASN A 46 38.47 -26.63 29.77
C ASN A 46 39.24 -26.91 28.46
N PRO A 47 38.56 -27.37 27.39
CA PRO A 47 39.21 -27.63 26.11
C PRO A 47 39.79 -26.37 25.46
N LYS A 48 39.26 -25.18 25.78
CA LYS A 48 39.79 -23.90 25.28
C LYS A 48 41.13 -23.54 25.92
N ALA A 49 41.45 -24.07 27.11
CA ALA A 49 42.75 -23.81 27.75
C ALA A 49 43.90 -24.36 26.92
N ALA A 50 43.73 -25.56 26.34
CA ALA A 50 44.72 -26.18 25.45
C ALA A 50 44.93 -25.37 24.16
N GLU A 51 43.84 -24.89 23.55
CA GLU A 51 43.91 -24.05 22.35
C GLU A 51 44.58 -22.70 22.62
N LEU A 52 44.19 -22.01 23.70
CA LEU A 52 44.81 -20.74 24.10
C LEU A 52 46.29 -20.93 24.44
N PHE A 53 46.65 -22.01 25.13
CA PHE A 53 48.04 -22.34 25.42
C PHE A 53 48.87 -22.55 24.14
N HIS A 54 48.28 -23.21 23.14
CA HIS A 54 48.90 -23.40 21.84
C HIS A 54 49.10 -22.05 21.11
N GLN A 55 48.07 -21.21 21.06
CA GLN A 55 48.14 -19.87 20.47
C GLN A 55 49.16 -18.97 21.19
N LEU A 56 49.23 -19.02 22.53
CA LEU A 56 50.23 -18.29 23.32
C LEU A 56 51.66 -18.74 22.99
N SER A 57 51.86 -20.03 22.76
CA SER A 57 53.17 -20.60 22.43
C SER A 57 53.61 -20.19 21.03
N GLN A 58 52.70 -20.22 20.06
CA GLN A 58 52.93 -19.70 18.71
C GLN A 58 53.21 -18.19 18.71
N ALA A 59 52.47 -17.41 19.51
CA ALA A 59 52.69 -15.98 19.65
C ALA A 59 54.07 -15.68 20.24
N LEU A 60 54.52 -16.47 21.22
CA LEU A 60 55.87 -16.33 21.77
C LEU A 60 56.92 -16.59 20.70
N GLU A 61 56.79 -17.67 19.93
CA GLU A 61 57.74 -18.06 18.87
C GLU A 61 57.92 -16.93 17.85
N VAL A 62 56.81 -16.42 17.30
CA VAL A 62 56.82 -15.33 16.30
C VAL A 62 57.38 -14.02 16.89
N LEU A 63 57.05 -13.70 18.14
CA LEU A 63 57.44 -12.42 18.75
C LEU A 63 58.84 -12.43 19.38
N THR A 64 59.44 -13.61 19.58
CA THR A 64 60.82 -13.73 20.08
C THR A 64 61.86 -13.82 18.98
N ASP A 65 61.52 -14.32 17.79
CA ASP A 65 62.38 -14.20 16.61
C ASP A 65 62.27 -12.78 16.01
N THR A 66 63.42 -12.13 15.85
CA THR A 66 63.52 -10.81 15.24
C THR A 66 63.03 -10.78 13.80
N ALA A 67 63.28 -11.83 13.01
CA ALA A 67 62.88 -11.88 11.61
C ALA A 67 61.37 -12.13 11.47
N ALA A 68 60.84 -13.13 12.17
CA ALA A 68 59.40 -13.40 12.20
C ALA A 68 58.59 -12.20 12.75
N ARG A 69 59.08 -11.54 13.80
CA ARG A 69 58.44 -10.34 14.36
C ARG A 69 58.39 -9.19 13.35
N ALA A 70 59.48 -8.94 12.63
CA ALA A 70 59.52 -7.89 11.62
C ALA A 70 58.53 -8.17 10.48
N ALA A 71 58.45 -9.43 10.01
CA ALA A 71 57.49 -9.83 8.98
C ALA A 71 56.04 -9.69 9.47
N TYR A 72 55.74 -10.11 10.70
CA TYR A 72 54.42 -9.94 11.33
C TYR A 72 54.02 -8.46 11.41
N ASP A 73 54.91 -7.60 11.91
CA ASP A 73 54.68 -6.17 12.04
C ASP A 73 54.45 -5.50 10.68
N GLN A 74 55.19 -5.91 9.64
CA GLN A 74 54.99 -5.42 8.27
C GLN A 74 53.61 -5.82 7.72
N VAL A 75 53.21 -7.08 7.86
CA VAL A 75 51.91 -7.56 7.39
C VAL A 75 50.77 -6.84 8.12
N ARG A 76 50.87 -6.66 9.45
CA ARG A 76 49.86 -5.94 10.24
C ARG A 76 49.74 -4.48 9.80
N LYS A 77 50.87 -3.79 9.59
CA LYS A 77 50.88 -2.41 9.07
C LYS A 77 50.28 -2.33 7.66
N ALA A 78 50.67 -3.23 6.77
CA ALA A 78 50.15 -3.29 5.40
C ALA A 78 48.64 -3.51 5.38
N LYS A 79 48.12 -4.42 6.22
CA LYS A 79 46.68 -4.66 6.38
C LYS A 79 45.94 -3.39 6.84
N LYS A 80 46.44 -2.73 7.88
CA LYS A 80 45.85 -1.48 8.40
C LYS A 80 45.85 -0.37 7.34
N LEU A 81 46.93 -0.22 6.57
CA LEU A 81 47.02 0.74 5.48
C LEU A 81 46.06 0.41 4.33
N ALA A 82 45.92 -0.86 3.99
CA ALA A 82 44.98 -1.31 2.97
C ALA A 82 43.53 -1.03 3.40
N GLU A 83 43.16 -1.35 4.63
CA GLU A 83 41.84 -1.07 5.22
C GLU A 83 41.54 0.44 5.26
N GLU A 84 42.53 1.27 5.59
CA GLU A 84 42.35 2.72 5.56
C GLU A 84 42.14 3.25 4.14
N ARG A 85 42.87 2.71 3.16
CA ARG A 85 42.72 3.06 1.75
C ARG A 85 41.33 2.67 1.23
N THR A 86 40.87 1.46 1.51
CA THR A 86 39.54 1.00 1.08
C THR A 86 38.46 1.85 1.74
N ARG A 87 38.55 2.09 3.06
CA ARG A 87 37.63 2.98 3.78
C ARG A 87 37.55 4.36 3.13
N LYS A 88 38.69 5.00 2.83
CA LYS A 88 38.72 6.31 2.16
C LYS A 88 38.09 6.28 0.76
N LEU A 89 38.22 5.19 0.02
CA LEU A 89 37.57 5.04 -1.29
C LEU A 89 36.06 4.88 -1.14
N ASP A 90 35.62 4.11 -0.15
CA ASP A 90 34.19 3.88 0.11
C ASP A 90 33.51 5.14 0.64
N ASP A 91 34.17 5.92 1.50
CA ASP A 91 33.69 7.24 1.95
C ASP A 91 33.50 8.19 0.76
N LYS A 92 34.46 8.22 -0.17
CA LYS A 92 34.36 9.03 -1.40
C LYS A 92 33.22 8.56 -2.29
N ARG A 93 33.08 7.24 -2.51
CA ARG A 93 31.99 6.66 -3.29
C ARG A 93 30.63 7.00 -2.69
N LYS A 94 30.49 6.89 -1.38
CA LYS A 94 29.27 7.24 -0.65
C LYS A 94 28.92 8.72 -0.81
N LYS A 95 29.91 9.61 -0.70
CA LYS A 95 29.71 11.05 -0.90
C LYS A 95 29.24 11.36 -2.33
N ILE A 96 29.88 10.77 -3.34
CA ILE A 96 29.49 10.96 -4.75
C ILE A 96 28.08 10.45 -5.00
N LYS A 97 27.74 9.26 -4.47
CA LYS A 97 26.40 8.69 -4.61
C LYS A 97 25.33 9.60 -4.01
N LEU A 98 25.56 10.12 -2.80
CA LEU A 98 24.61 10.98 -2.11
C LEU A 98 24.41 12.32 -2.83
N ASP A 99 25.49 12.90 -3.36
CA ASP A 99 25.43 14.12 -4.17
C ASP A 99 24.64 13.90 -5.46
N LEU A 100 24.89 12.79 -6.16
CA LEU A 100 24.16 12.41 -7.38
C LEU A 100 22.66 12.21 -7.09
N GLU A 101 22.33 11.45 -6.04
CA GLU A 101 20.95 11.18 -5.64
C GLU A 101 20.21 12.46 -5.24
N ALA A 102 20.89 13.37 -4.52
CA ALA A 102 20.30 14.66 -4.17
C ALA A 102 19.98 15.49 -5.41
N ARG A 103 20.87 15.48 -6.41
CA ARG A 103 20.66 16.19 -7.67
C ARG A 103 19.54 15.58 -8.51
N GLU A 104 19.48 14.26 -8.58
CA GLU A 104 18.37 13.55 -9.26
C GLU A 104 17.03 13.82 -8.58
N ARG A 105 16.99 13.80 -7.24
CA ARG A 105 15.78 14.13 -6.48
C ARG A 105 15.32 15.57 -6.73
N GLN A 106 16.25 16.53 -6.77
CA GLN A 106 15.91 17.93 -7.08
C GLN A 106 15.36 18.08 -8.49
N ALA A 107 15.97 17.44 -9.48
CA ALA A 107 15.48 17.46 -10.85
C ALA A 107 14.11 16.79 -10.98
N GLN A 108 13.90 15.67 -10.29
CA GLN A 108 12.62 14.97 -10.26
C GLN A 108 11.53 15.80 -9.57
N ALA A 109 11.85 16.45 -8.45
CA ALA A 109 10.93 17.34 -7.75
C ALA A 109 10.51 18.52 -8.64
N HIS A 110 11.45 19.17 -9.31
CA HIS A 110 11.16 20.23 -10.26
C HIS A 110 10.24 19.75 -11.40
N ASN A 111 10.50 18.58 -11.96
CA ASN A 111 9.65 18.01 -13.01
C ASN A 111 8.24 17.69 -12.50
N LEU A 112 8.10 17.20 -11.28
CA LEU A 112 6.79 16.95 -10.66
C LEU A 112 6.04 18.25 -10.38
N GLU A 113 6.72 19.29 -9.87
CA GLU A 113 6.14 20.62 -9.64
C GLU A 113 5.66 21.24 -10.97
N GLU A 114 6.43 21.12 -12.04
CA GLU A 114 6.01 21.60 -13.36
C GLU A 114 4.76 20.87 -13.89
N GLU A 115 4.70 19.54 -13.71
CA GLU A 115 3.52 18.76 -14.10
C GLU A 115 2.31 19.09 -13.23
N GLU A 116 2.48 19.29 -11.92
CA GLU A 116 1.41 19.71 -11.02
C GLU A 116 0.85 21.08 -11.40
N ILE A 117 1.71 22.03 -11.75
CA ILE A 117 1.29 23.36 -12.25
C ILE A 117 0.48 23.22 -13.54
N LYS A 118 0.92 22.37 -14.48
CA LYS A 118 0.18 22.12 -15.73
C LYS A 118 -1.19 21.53 -15.44
N ILE A 119 -1.27 20.49 -14.60
CA ILE A 119 -2.53 19.84 -14.22
C ILE A 119 -3.46 20.84 -13.56
N THR A 120 -2.96 21.61 -12.59
CA THR A 120 -3.75 22.62 -11.87
C THR A 120 -4.32 23.65 -12.83
N ARG A 121 -3.50 24.16 -13.76
CA ARG A 121 -3.95 25.11 -14.79
C ARG A 121 -5.02 24.50 -15.70
N THR A 122 -4.85 23.25 -16.14
CA THR A 122 -5.87 22.59 -16.98
C THR A 122 -7.20 22.41 -16.24
N LEU A 123 -7.17 22.05 -14.95
CA LEU A 123 -8.37 21.93 -14.12
C LEU A 123 -9.05 23.28 -13.92
N GLU A 124 -8.29 24.35 -13.68
CA GLU A 124 -8.84 25.71 -13.55
C GLU A 124 -9.52 26.18 -14.84
N GLU A 125 -8.93 25.87 -16.01
CA GLU A 125 -9.51 26.18 -17.32
C GLU A 125 -10.85 25.42 -17.53
N GLU A 126 -10.91 24.13 -17.21
CA GLU A 126 -12.14 23.32 -17.28
C GLU A 126 -13.23 23.82 -16.31
N VAL A 127 -12.88 24.14 -15.06
CA VAL A 127 -13.82 24.68 -14.07
C VAL A 127 -14.40 26.01 -14.53
N LYS A 128 -13.55 26.87 -15.11
CA LYS A 128 -13.97 28.18 -15.63
C LYS A 128 -14.89 28.02 -16.83
N GLU A 129 -14.62 27.07 -17.72
CA GLU A 129 -15.49 26.76 -18.86
C GLU A 129 -16.84 26.20 -18.42
N GLY A 130 -16.85 25.26 -17.47
CA GLY A 130 -18.08 24.75 -16.87
C GLY A 130 -18.91 25.84 -16.17
N SER A 131 -18.26 26.77 -15.47
CA SER A 131 -18.93 27.92 -14.84
C SER A 131 -19.58 28.84 -15.87
N ARG A 132 -18.94 29.07 -17.03
CA ARG A 132 -19.50 29.87 -18.13
C ARG A 132 -20.74 29.23 -18.72
N GLN A 133 -20.70 27.92 -18.99
CA GLN A 133 -21.85 27.17 -19.52
C GLN A 133 -23.06 27.25 -18.59
N LEU A 134 -22.84 27.06 -17.28
CA LEU A 134 -23.91 27.17 -16.29
C LEU A 134 -24.51 28.58 -16.21
N GLN A 135 -23.68 29.63 -16.32
CA GLN A 135 -24.15 31.02 -16.35
C GLN A 135 -25.01 31.30 -17.59
N GLU A 136 -24.62 30.77 -18.75
CA GLU A 136 -25.40 30.90 -19.99
C GLU A 136 -26.74 30.18 -19.88
N GLU A 137 -26.78 28.96 -19.36
CA GLU A 137 -28.03 28.23 -19.09
C GLU A 137 -28.94 28.98 -18.11
N GLN A 138 -28.39 29.47 -16.98
CA GLN A 138 -29.17 30.25 -16.02
C GLN A 138 -29.75 31.53 -16.63
N ARG A 139 -29.01 32.16 -17.55
CA ARG A 139 -29.47 33.35 -18.26
C ARG A 139 -30.64 33.02 -19.18
N LEU A 140 -30.53 31.96 -19.97
CA LEU A 140 -31.61 31.49 -20.86
C LEU A 140 -32.86 31.12 -20.07
N ILE A 141 -32.72 30.39 -18.96
CA ILE A 141 -33.82 30.03 -18.06
C ILE A 141 -34.51 31.28 -17.49
N LYS A 142 -33.74 32.28 -17.03
CA LYS A 142 -34.30 33.54 -16.52
C LYS A 142 -35.07 34.31 -17.60
N GLU A 143 -34.55 34.36 -18.82
CA GLU A 143 -35.20 35.04 -19.95
C GLU A 143 -36.52 34.35 -20.33
N GLN A 144 -36.57 33.02 -20.28
CA GLN A 144 -37.78 32.24 -20.53
C GLN A 144 -38.86 32.50 -19.46
N ILE A 145 -38.48 32.50 -18.17
CA ILE A 145 -39.39 32.82 -17.06
C ILE A 145 -39.93 34.25 -17.17
N GLN A 146 -39.09 35.22 -17.58
CA GLN A 146 -39.50 36.60 -17.77
C GLN A 146 -40.52 36.72 -18.92
N ARG A 147 -40.27 36.03 -20.03
CA ARG A 147 -41.18 35.99 -21.18
C ARG A 147 -42.52 35.36 -20.82
N GLU A 148 -42.53 34.27 -20.06
CA GLU A 148 -43.76 33.66 -19.55
C GLU A 148 -44.51 34.58 -18.58
N ARG A 149 -43.81 35.33 -17.73
CA ARG A 149 -44.42 36.33 -16.83
C ARG A 149 -45.04 37.51 -17.58
N GLU A 150 -44.41 37.98 -18.64
CA GLU A 150 -44.94 39.07 -19.48
C GLU A 150 -46.18 38.64 -20.28
N VAL A 151 -46.27 37.37 -20.66
CA VAL A 151 -47.48 36.79 -21.26
C VAL A 151 -48.58 36.52 -20.20
N GLY A 152 -48.21 36.40 -18.92
CA GLY A 152 -49.12 36.07 -17.81
C GLY A 152 -49.85 37.24 -17.13
N THR A 153 -49.61 38.50 -17.50
CA THR A 153 -50.36 39.65 -16.96
C THR A 153 -51.65 39.90 -17.72
N GLY A 154 -52.66 39.06 -17.46
CA GLY A 154 -54.02 39.26 -17.95
C GLY A 154 -55.00 38.23 -17.36
N GLY A 155 -55.62 38.56 -16.22
CA GLY A 155 -56.86 37.92 -15.75
C GLY A 155 -56.76 37.19 -14.40
N GLY A 156 -57.46 37.72 -13.38
CA GLY A 156 -57.68 37.04 -12.10
C GLY A 156 -58.95 36.18 -12.09
N HIS A 157 -58.94 35.08 -11.35
CA HIS A 157 -59.94 34.68 -10.32
C HIS A 157 -59.62 33.27 -9.75
N ARG A 158 -60.07 33.05 -8.51
CA ARG A 158 -59.94 31.86 -7.65
C ARG A 158 -60.98 30.75 -8.02
N PRO A 159 -60.95 29.53 -7.41
CA PRO A 159 -61.12 28.23 -8.06
C PRO A 159 -62.58 27.69 -8.06
N PRO A 160 -62.88 26.61 -8.80
CA PRO A 160 -63.13 25.33 -8.09
C PRO A 160 -62.75 24.03 -8.86
N GLY A 161 -62.38 23.01 -8.08
CA GLY A 161 -62.88 21.62 -8.17
C GLY A 161 -62.80 20.79 -9.46
N THR A 162 -62.01 19.71 -9.35
CA THR A 162 -62.33 18.33 -9.83
C THR A 162 -61.86 17.90 -11.23
N GLN A 163 -60.73 17.18 -11.20
CA GLN A 163 -60.38 15.91 -11.87
C GLN A 163 -60.52 15.72 -13.40
N HIS A 164 -59.45 15.12 -13.94
CA HIS A 164 -59.15 14.56 -15.29
C HIS A 164 -58.13 15.45 -16.05
N GLY A 165 -56.89 15.06 -16.35
CA GLY A 165 -56.19 13.77 -16.29
C GLY A 165 -55.64 13.43 -17.68
N MET A 166 -54.31 13.59 -17.90
CA MET A 166 -53.40 12.97 -18.91
C MET A 166 -52.06 13.76 -18.88
N LYS A 167 -50.89 13.31 -18.36
CA LYS A 167 -49.98 12.16 -18.66
C LYS A 167 -49.53 12.13 -20.13
N SER A 168 -48.27 11.95 -20.56
CA SER A 168 -46.97 11.48 -20.00
C SER A 168 -45.82 12.04 -20.91
N ASP A 169 -44.54 12.11 -20.53
CA ASP A 169 -43.61 10.97 -20.53
C ASP A 169 -42.55 11.02 -19.42
N SER A 170 -42.18 9.80 -19.00
CA SER A 170 -41.71 9.43 -17.67
C SER A 170 -40.19 9.42 -17.53
N ASN A 171 -39.65 10.23 -16.62
CA ASN A 171 -38.32 9.98 -16.03
C ASN A 171 -38.47 8.85 -14.99
N VAL A 172 -38.41 7.59 -15.43
CA VAL A 172 -38.54 6.42 -14.55
C VAL A 172 -37.21 6.23 -13.82
N THR A 173 -37.13 6.71 -12.57
CA THR A 173 -36.04 6.34 -11.68
C THR A 173 -36.24 4.88 -11.22
N PRO A 174 -35.22 4.02 -11.33
CA PRO A 174 -35.30 2.64 -10.89
C PRO A 174 -35.44 2.55 -9.37
N LYS A 175 -36.43 1.78 -8.91
CA LYS A 175 -36.70 1.55 -7.50
C LYS A 175 -36.59 0.08 -7.15
N LEU A 176 -35.82 -0.20 -6.11
CA LEU A 176 -35.63 -1.52 -5.54
C LEU A 176 -36.32 -1.64 -4.19
N LYS A 177 -37.02 -2.75 -3.98
CA LYS A 177 -37.52 -3.16 -2.67
C LYS A 177 -36.49 -4.04 -1.98
N LEU A 178 -36.21 -3.70 -0.74
CA LEU A 178 -35.30 -4.40 0.15
C LEU A 178 -36.16 -5.07 1.22
N LYS A 179 -35.90 -6.35 1.49
CA LYS A 179 -36.61 -7.10 2.54
C LYS A 179 -35.64 -7.97 3.33
N TRP A 180 -35.67 -7.87 4.65
CA TRP A 180 -34.83 -8.65 5.55
C TRP A 180 -35.66 -9.19 6.72
N LYS A 181 -35.06 -10.06 7.53
CA LYS A 181 -35.72 -10.59 8.72
C LYS A 181 -35.64 -9.55 9.84
N SER A 182 -36.77 -9.17 10.42
CA SER A 182 -36.85 -8.34 11.63
C SER A 182 -37.89 -8.91 12.57
N LYS A 183 -37.61 -8.91 13.88
CA LYS A 183 -38.62 -9.25 14.90
C LYS A 183 -39.52 -8.03 15.16
N LYS A 184 -40.72 -8.28 15.69
CA LYS A 184 -41.73 -7.24 15.95
C LYS A 184 -41.34 -6.30 17.11
N ASP A 185 -40.54 -6.79 18.05
CA ASP A 185 -40.03 -6.06 19.23
C ASP A 185 -38.54 -5.71 19.12
N ASP A 186 -38.01 -5.59 17.90
CA ASP A 186 -36.61 -5.26 17.65
C ASP A 186 -36.45 -3.77 17.32
N GLU A 187 -35.97 -2.98 18.29
CA GLU A 187 -35.69 -1.54 18.13
C GLU A 187 -34.65 -1.26 17.04
N THR A 188 -33.80 -2.24 16.70
CA THR A 188 -32.76 -2.10 15.68
C THR A 188 -33.23 -2.47 14.27
N ASN A 189 -34.51 -2.86 14.10
CA ASN A 189 -35.10 -3.27 12.83
C ASN A 189 -34.22 -4.27 12.07
N GLY A 190 -33.65 -5.26 12.78
CA GLY A 190 -32.76 -6.27 12.21
C GLY A 190 -31.38 -5.76 11.77
N GLY A 191 -30.92 -4.63 12.31
CA GLY A 191 -29.61 -4.01 12.05
C GLY A 191 -29.55 -3.08 10.83
N TYR A 192 -30.69 -2.84 10.18
CA TYR A 192 -30.78 -2.02 8.98
C TYR A 192 -31.46 -0.68 9.26
N SER A 193 -30.64 0.32 9.57
CA SER A 193 -31.04 1.72 9.58
C SER A 193 -30.96 2.34 8.19
N HIS A 194 -31.54 3.53 8.03
CA HIS A 194 -31.43 4.33 6.82
C HIS A 194 -29.97 4.47 6.36
N ASP A 195 -29.07 4.80 7.29
CA ASP A 195 -27.67 5.11 6.98
C ASP A 195 -26.85 3.87 6.62
N VAL A 196 -27.16 2.72 7.24
CA VAL A 196 -26.54 1.43 6.90
C VAL A 196 -26.95 1.02 5.49
N LEU A 197 -28.24 1.15 5.14
CA LEU A 197 -28.72 0.84 3.79
C LEU A 197 -28.15 1.81 2.75
N LEU A 198 -28.04 3.11 3.08
CA LEU A 198 -27.44 4.10 2.20
C LEU A 198 -25.96 3.76 1.92
N GLY A 199 -25.17 3.46 2.96
CA GLY A 199 -23.76 3.08 2.83
C GLY A 199 -23.55 1.77 2.06
N LEU A 200 -24.45 0.79 2.21
CA LEU A 200 -24.41 -0.44 1.43
C LEU A 200 -24.69 -0.19 -0.06
N LEU A 201 -25.69 0.63 -0.38
CA LEU A 201 -26.16 0.81 -1.75
C LEU A 201 -25.34 1.84 -2.54
N HIS A 202 -24.75 2.84 -1.85
CA HIS A 202 -23.90 3.86 -2.48
C HIS A 202 -22.65 3.27 -3.15
N LYS A 203 -22.21 2.07 -2.72
CA LYS A 203 -21.09 1.33 -3.35
C LYS A 203 -21.34 0.99 -4.83
N TYR A 204 -22.60 0.94 -5.28
CA TYR A 204 -22.96 0.55 -6.65
C TYR A 204 -23.38 1.73 -7.53
N GLY A 205 -23.51 2.92 -6.93
CA GLY A 205 -23.83 4.15 -7.63
C GLY A 205 -24.67 5.10 -6.77
N GLU A 206 -25.02 6.22 -7.37
CA GLU A 206 -25.75 7.29 -6.70
C GLU A 206 -27.19 6.85 -6.34
N VAL A 207 -27.49 6.92 -5.05
CA VAL A 207 -28.79 6.61 -4.47
C VAL A 207 -29.51 7.92 -4.19
N LEU A 208 -30.66 8.12 -4.85
CA LEU A 208 -31.46 9.34 -4.71
C LEU A 208 -32.27 9.36 -3.42
N ASN A 209 -32.78 8.19 -3.01
CA ASN A 209 -33.61 8.08 -1.83
C ASN A 209 -33.60 6.67 -1.23
N VAL A 210 -33.64 6.55 0.09
CA VAL A 210 -33.83 5.28 0.81
C VAL A 210 -34.94 5.46 1.83
N LEU A 211 -36.03 4.71 1.69
CA LEU A 211 -37.20 4.80 2.55
C LEU A 211 -37.38 3.49 3.32
N VAL A 212 -37.06 3.50 4.62
CA VAL A 212 -37.34 2.37 5.52
C VAL A 212 -38.80 2.40 5.96
N SER A 213 -39.50 1.27 5.87
CA SER A 213 -40.93 1.20 6.17
C SER A 213 -41.20 1.32 7.68
N THR A 214 -41.92 2.37 8.07
CA THR A 214 -42.40 2.55 9.45
C THR A 214 -43.62 1.70 9.80
N LYS A 215 -44.30 1.12 8.79
CA LYS A 215 -45.51 0.30 8.96
C LYS A 215 -45.22 -1.21 9.02
N LYS A 216 -44.10 -1.67 8.45
CA LYS A 216 -43.69 -3.07 8.41
C LYS A 216 -42.19 -3.16 8.66
N THR A 217 -41.80 -3.71 9.81
CA THR A 217 -40.39 -3.96 10.12
C THR A 217 -39.78 -4.92 9.09
N GLY A 218 -38.51 -4.74 8.75
CA GLY A 218 -37.84 -5.58 7.76
C GLY A 218 -38.06 -5.22 6.29
N SER A 219 -38.48 -4.00 5.94
CA SER A 219 -38.66 -3.58 4.54
C SER A 219 -38.19 -2.15 4.29
N ALA A 220 -37.52 -1.92 3.16
CA ALA A 220 -37.22 -0.59 2.63
C ALA A 220 -37.41 -0.51 1.11
N VAL A 221 -37.45 0.70 0.59
CA VAL A 221 -37.43 1.00 -0.85
C VAL A 221 -36.26 1.95 -1.12
N ALA A 222 -35.40 1.60 -2.06
CA ALA A 222 -34.29 2.45 -2.49
C ALA A 222 -34.51 2.89 -3.94
N GLU A 223 -34.31 4.17 -4.21
CA GLU A 223 -34.39 4.81 -5.50
C GLU A 223 -32.99 5.19 -5.97
N PHE A 224 -32.63 4.78 -7.18
CA PHE A 224 -31.31 5.03 -7.75
C PHE A 224 -31.38 6.04 -8.88
N ALA A 225 -30.29 6.79 -9.07
CA ALA A 225 -30.18 7.76 -10.16
C ALA A 225 -30.12 7.06 -11.54
N THR A 226 -29.57 5.84 -11.60
CA THR A 226 -29.37 5.10 -12.86
C THR A 226 -29.81 3.64 -12.77
N VAL A 227 -30.36 3.10 -13.86
CA VAL A 227 -30.81 1.70 -13.96
C VAL A 227 -29.64 0.72 -13.78
N LYS A 228 -28.45 1.11 -14.24
CA LYS A 228 -27.23 0.32 -14.11
C LYS A 228 -26.77 0.20 -12.65
N ALA A 229 -26.88 1.27 -11.85
CA ALA A 229 -26.58 1.22 -10.42
C ALA A 229 -27.56 0.31 -9.66
N ALA A 230 -28.86 0.41 -9.98
CA ALA A 230 -29.88 -0.47 -9.41
C ALA A 230 -29.66 -1.95 -9.78
N GLU A 231 -29.22 -2.25 -11.00
CA GLU A 231 -28.92 -3.61 -11.43
C GLU A 231 -27.68 -4.20 -10.73
N LEU A 232 -26.62 -3.41 -10.58
CA LEU A 232 -25.42 -3.83 -9.85
C LEU A 232 -25.72 -4.10 -8.37
N ALA A 233 -26.52 -3.24 -7.73
CA ALA A 233 -26.98 -3.45 -6.37
C ALA A 233 -27.82 -4.74 -6.27
N PHE A 234 -28.77 -4.97 -7.18
CA PHE A 234 -29.60 -6.19 -7.21
C PHE A 234 -28.78 -7.48 -7.34
N LYS A 235 -27.71 -7.48 -8.13
CA LYS A 235 -26.88 -8.67 -8.39
C LYS A 235 -25.89 -8.97 -7.27
N ASN A 236 -25.31 -7.93 -6.67
CA ASN A 236 -24.13 -8.08 -5.81
C ASN A 236 -24.41 -7.86 -4.32
N GLU A 237 -25.51 -7.21 -3.93
CA GLU A 237 -25.82 -6.99 -2.53
C GLU A 237 -26.64 -8.12 -1.91
N HIS A 238 -26.08 -8.69 -0.86
CA HIS A 238 -26.70 -9.73 -0.03
C HIS A 238 -26.94 -9.25 1.41
N GLY A 239 -26.53 -8.01 1.73
CA GLY A 239 -26.72 -7.38 3.02
C GLY A 239 -25.65 -7.72 4.05
N LEU A 240 -25.94 -7.41 5.31
CA LEU A 240 -25.13 -7.74 6.47
C LEU A 240 -24.99 -9.26 6.61
N THR A 241 -23.77 -9.71 6.92
CA THR A 241 -23.44 -11.12 7.15
C THR A 241 -24.25 -11.77 8.28
N SER A 242 -24.72 -10.98 9.25
CA SER A 242 -25.57 -11.43 10.35
C SER A 242 -27.06 -11.58 9.97
N ASN A 243 -27.53 -10.88 8.94
CA ASN A 243 -28.93 -10.87 8.53
C ASN A 243 -29.07 -10.55 7.04
N PRO A 244 -29.12 -11.55 6.15
CA PRO A 244 -29.13 -11.30 4.72
C PRO A 244 -30.39 -10.56 4.27
N LEU A 245 -30.23 -9.65 3.31
CA LEU A 245 -31.33 -8.90 2.69
C LEU A 245 -31.66 -9.47 1.31
N LYS A 246 -32.94 -9.42 0.95
CA LYS A 246 -33.48 -9.81 -0.36
C LYS A 246 -33.90 -8.56 -1.12
N ILE A 247 -33.35 -8.38 -2.31
CA ILE A 247 -33.67 -7.27 -3.22
C ILE A 247 -34.70 -7.73 -4.26
N SER A 248 -35.63 -6.86 -4.63
CA SER A 248 -36.61 -7.12 -5.71
C SER A 248 -36.94 -5.83 -6.43
N TRP A 249 -37.15 -5.87 -7.75
CA TRP A 249 -37.50 -4.69 -8.53
C TRP A 249 -38.93 -4.24 -8.22
N LEU A 250 -39.13 -2.92 -8.04
CA LEU A 250 -40.45 -2.29 -7.95
C LEU A 250 -40.79 -1.51 -9.22
N GLU A 251 -39.90 -0.61 -9.64
CA GLU A 251 -40.07 0.25 -10.82
C GLU A 251 -38.74 0.38 -11.56
N GLY A 252 -38.78 0.65 -12.88
CA GLY A 252 -37.58 0.77 -13.69
C GLY A 252 -36.81 -0.55 -13.90
N ARG A 253 -37.50 -1.69 -13.81
CA ARG A 253 -36.92 -3.00 -14.16
C ARG A 253 -36.39 -2.93 -15.59
N PRO A 254 -35.11 -3.30 -15.85
CA PRO A 254 -34.62 -3.37 -17.21
C PRO A 254 -35.53 -4.31 -18.01
N ALA A 255 -36.02 -3.83 -19.17
CA ALA A 255 -36.95 -4.59 -19.99
C ALA A 255 -36.37 -5.99 -20.29
N PRO A 256 -37.14 -7.08 -20.09
CA PRO A 256 -36.68 -8.39 -20.53
C PRO A 256 -36.57 -8.36 -22.06
N ALA A 257 -35.39 -8.70 -22.59
CA ALA A 257 -35.19 -8.83 -24.01
C ALA A 257 -36.25 -9.79 -24.60
N PRO A 258 -36.87 -9.46 -25.77
CA PRO A 258 -37.75 -10.39 -26.44
C PRO A 258 -36.93 -11.61 -26.87
N SER A 259 -37.23 -12.77 -26.29
CA SER A 259 -36.74 -14.04 -26.77
C SER A 259 -37.53 -14.43 -28.02
N HIS A 260 -36.93 -14.38 -29.21
CA HIS A 260 -37.24 -15.33 -30.27
C HIS A 260 -36.01 -15.61 -31.14
N LEU A 261 -35.35 -16.73 -30.81
CA LEU A 261 -34.67 -17.73 -31.65
C LEU A 261 -33.77 -17.25 -32.79
N SER A 262 -32.48 -17.55 -32.84
CA SER A 262 -31.42 -17.83 -31.85
C SER A 262 -30.16 -17.71 -32.71
N GLY A 263 -29.87 -16.49 -33.13
CA GLY A 263 -29.02 -16.21 -34.29
C GLY A 263 -28.21 -14.96 -34.04
N THR A 264 -26.90 -15.06 -34.26
CA THR A 264 -26.17 -14.40 -35.36
C THR A 264 -26.00 -12.90 -35.14
N SER A 265 -24.92 -12.22 -35.46
CA SER A 265 -23.58 -12.49 -35.97
C SER A 265 -23.00 -11.07 -36.14
N THR A 266 -21.68 -10.97 -36.29
CA THR A 266 -21.03 -9.90 -37.06
C THR A 266 -20.83 -8.53 -36.39
N GLN A 267 -19.59 -8.36 -35.92
CA GLN A 267 -18.65 -7.25 -36.19
C GLN A 267 -18.92 -5.81 -35.77
N GLY A 268 -17.82 -5.22 -35.27
CA GLY A 268 -17.46 -3.80 -35.41
C GLY A 268 -17.59 -3.05 -34.09
N SER A 269 -16.52 -2.73 -33.35
CA SER A 269 -15.43 -1.77 -33.63
C SER A 269 -15.50 -0.65 -32.57
N VAL A 270 -14.41 -0.56 -31.79
CA VAL A 270 -13.88 0.53 -30.91
C VAL A 270 -14.71 1.18 -29.79
N CYS A 271 -14.19 1.06 -28.54
CA CYS A 271 -13.87 2.18 -27.61
C CYS A 271 -13.26 1.65 -26.27
N MET A 272 -11.94 1.39 -26.15
CA MET A 272 -10.86 2.31 -25.69
C MET A 272 -11.25 3.23 -24.51
N ALA A 273 -10.99 2.79 -23.27
CA ALA A 273 -10.61 3.58 -22.07
C ALA A 273 -10.79 2.77 -20.77
N ARG A 274 -11.83 1.91 -20.72
CA ARG A 274 -12.27 1.22 -19.48
C ARG A 274 -11.51 -0.06 -19.12
N ASP A 275 -10.70 -0.58 -20.05
CA ASP A 275 -9.96 -1.83 -19.86
C ASP A 275 -8.61 -1.63 -19.15
N TYR A 276 -8.02 -0.43 -19.23
CA TYR A 276 -6.72 -0.16 -18.59
C TYR A 276 -6.83 -0.12 -17.07
N GLU A 277 -7.89 0.48 -16.53
CA GLU A 277 -8.12 0.55 -15.08
C GLU A 277 -8.36 -0.84 -14.48
N SER A 278 -9.11 -1.70 -15.19
CA SER A 278 -9.36 -3.09 -14.80
C SER A 278 -8.07 -3.93 -14.78
N VAL A 279 -7.22 -3.77 -15.80
CA VAL A 279 -5.92 -4.48 -15.89
C VAL A 279 -4.93 -3.98 -14.83
N VAL A 280 -4.90 -2.68 -14.53
CA VAL A 280 -4.05 -2.11 -13.49
C VAL A 280 -4.47 -2.61 -12.10
N MET A 281 -5.78 -2.65 -11.82
CA MET A 281 -6.31 -3.16 -10.54
C MET A 281 -6.07 -4.67 -10.37
N MET A 282 -6.14 -5.45 -11.46
CA MET A 282 -5.80 -6.87 -11.45
C MET A 282 -4.29 -7.09 -11.19
N ARG A 283 -3.42 -6.27 -11.80
CA ARG A 283 -1.97 -6.32 -11.57
C ARG A 283 -1.57 -5.88 -10.15
N MET A 284 -2.24 -4.86 -9.61
CA MET A 284 -2.05 -4.42 -8.21
C MET A 284 -2.46 -5.52 -7.22
N ARG A 285 -3.57 -6.22 -7.48
CA ARG A 285 -4.02 -7.35 -6.67
C ARG A 285 -3.03 -8.52 -6.71
N GLN A 286 -2.54 -8.90 -7.89
CA GLN A 286 -1.52 -9.94 -8.05
C GLN A 286 -0.17 -9.55 -7.42
N ALA A 287 0.22 -8.28 -7.47
CA ALA A 287 1.43 -7.78 -6.84
C ALA A 287 1.34 -7.84 -5.30
N ALA A 288 0.20 -7.47 -4.73
CA ALA A 288 -0.04 -7.56 -3.29
C ALA A 288 -0.07 -9.01 -2.80
N GLU A 289 -0.64 -9.92 -3.58
CA GLU A 289 -0.65 -11.36 -3.26
C GLU A 289 0.76 -11.97 -3.34
N ARG A 290 1.55 -11.58 -4.35
CA ARG A 290 2.98 -11.96 -4.44
C ARG A 290 3.80 -11.43 -3.28
N GLN A 291 3.56 -10.19 -2.84
CA GLN A 291 4.27 -9.63 -1.68
C GLN A 291 3.96 -10.39 -0.40
N ARG A 292 2.70 -10.78 -0.18
CA ARG A 292 2.34 -11.61 0.97
C ARG A 292 3.04 -12.96 0.96
N LEU A 293 3.10 -13.63 -0.18
CA LEU A 293 3.80 -14.91 -0.33
C LEU A 293 5.31 -14.78 -0.09
N ILE A 294 5.92 -13.68 -0.55
CA ILE A 294 7.35 -13.41 -0.31
C ILE A 294 7.62 -13.14 1.17
N GLU A 295 6.75 -12.37 1.83
CA GLU A 295 6.85 -12.07 3.26
C GLU A 295 6.64 -13.32 4.13
N GLU A 296 5.72 -14.21 3.72
CA GLU A 296 5.50 -15.51 4.37
C GLU A 296 6.72 -16.42 4.22
N MET A 297 7.30 -16.51 3.02
CA MET A 297 8.49 -17.32 2.75
C MET A 297 9.74 -16.77 3.48
N GLN A 298 9.91 -15.45 3.54
CA GLN A 298 11.00 -14.83 4.32
C GLN A 298 10.86 -15.08 5.82
N LYS A 299 9.63 -15.13 6.32
CA LYS A 299 9.35 -15.41 7.73
C LYS A 299 9.61 -16.87 8.07
N GLU A 300 9.27 -17.80 7.16
CA GLU A 300 9.62 -19.22 7.28
C GLU A 300 11.15 -19.40 7.25
N ASP A 301 11.86 -18.78 6.30
CA ASP A 301 13.33 -18.82 6.22
C ASP A 301 13.99 -18.20 7.48
N GLU A 302 13.40 -17.16 8.08
CA GLU A 302 13.88 -16.56 9.34
C GLU A 302 13.58 -17.43 10.58
N GLU A 303 12.50 -18.21 10.59
CA GLU A 303 12.22 -19.20 11.63
C GLU A 303 13.13 -20.42 11.50
N ASP A 304 13.36 -20.91 10.28
CA ASP A 304 14.28 -22.01 9.98
C ASP A 304 15.76 -21.64 10.20
N ALA A 305 16.12 -20.36 10.10
CA ALA A 305 17.45 -19.86 10.47
C ALA A 305 17.64 -19.70 11.99
N ARG A 306 16.56 -19.75 12.79
CA ARG A 306 16.59 -19.65 14.26
C ARG A 306 16.51 -21.00 14.97
N THR A 307 16.15 -22.07 14.28
CA THR A 307 16.16 -23.47 14.77
C THR A 307 17.48 -24.18 14.47
#